data_AF-A0A357IBC1-F1
#
_entry.id   AF-A0A357IBC1-F1
#
_cell.length_a   1.000
_cell.length_b   1.000
_cell.length_c   1.000
_cell.angle_alpha   90.00
_cell.angle_beta   90.00
_cell.angle_gamma   90.00
#
_symmetry.space_group_name_H-M   'P 1'
#
loop_
_entity.id
_entity.type
_entity.pdbx_description
1 polymer ?
#
loop_
_entity_poly.entity_id
_entity_poly.type
_entity_poly.pdbx_seq_one_letter_code
_entity_poly.pdbx_strand_id
1 'polypeptide(L)'
;MSDGDRVLVRIDDFSGYAIDRSSAEVLLGQSLEEAADDPPAGMVLFTTDEAELSLDTVALDVEQRPCDDVLKLLARGVHNSPAINILQGDYSFKQQFDRAWRPWRPAIALAAALVIAVGAGKFMEYRAVASELAEQNAQMEDILRRTFPSIRRVVNPRKQMQSELKKLGAGGGDGFVSVIKQVSDALGSTGNTNLNAISYKTGRLDLDLDTDRISTLDRLKQSLETGGQFSMTIDSANQSKGRIRGRIRVEVRG
;
A
#
# COMPACT_ATOMS: atom_id res chain seq x y z
N MET A 1 39.78 43.15 -34.67
CA MET A 1 39.79 42.59 -36.04
C MET A 1 39.05 43.55 -36.95
N SER A 2 39.56 43.82 -38.14
CA SER A 2 38.89 44.68 -39.12
C SER A 2 38.43 43.87 -40.32
N ASP A 3 37.17 44.05 -40.71
CA ASP A 3 36.53 43.43 -41.88
C ASP A 3 35.79 44.52 -42.67
N GLY A 4 36.38 44.99 -43.77
CA GLY A 4 35.85 46.12 -44.53
C GLY A 4 35.61 47.35 -43.66
N ASP A 5 34.36 47.82 -43.60
CA ASP A 5 33.95 49.02 -42.85
C ASP A 5 33.69 48.76 -41.34
N ARG A 6 33.82 47.51 -40.87
CA ARG A 6 33.54 47.14 -39.48
C ARG A 6 34.80 46.71 -38.74
N VAL A 7 34.83 47.03 -37.46
CA VAL A 7 35.86 46.62 -36.51
C VAL A 7 35.18 45.91 -35.36
N LEU A 8 35.59 44.67 -35.12
CA LEU A 8 35.18 43.90 -33.95
C LEU A 8 36.30 43.95 -32.92
N VAL A 9 35.97 44.44 -31.73
CA VAL A 9 36.87 44.55 -30.59
C VAL A 9 36.41 43.56 -29.53
N ARG A 10 37.35 42.76 -29.03
CA ARG A 10 37.12 41.87 -27.89
C ARG A 10 37.97 42.37 -26.74
N ILE A 11 37.34 42.68 -25.61
CA ILE A 11 38.01 43.17 -24.39
C ILE A 11 38.28 41.99 -23.47
N ASP A 12 37.29 41.11 -23.25
CA ASP A 12 37.37 39.93 -22.40
C ASP A 12 36.61 38.73 -23.03
N ASP A 13 36.51 37.61 -22.31
CA ASP A 13 35.87 36.37 -22.74
C ASP A 13 34.40 36.54 -23.18
N PHE A 14 33.68 37.47 -22.56
CA PHE A 14 32.27 37.76 -22.86
C PHE A 14 31.98 39.24 -23.11
N SER A 15 33.01 40.07 -23.27
CA SER A 15 32.86 41.51 -23.50
C SER A 15 33.59 41.96 -24.76
N GLY A 16 32.93 42.83 -25.50
CA GLY A 16 33.40 43.32 -26.78
C GLY A 16 32.30 44.07 -27.51
N TYR A 17 32.64 44.68 -28.62
CA TYR A 17 31.73 45.47 -29.43
C TYR A 17 32.09 45.42 -30.91
N ALA A 18 31.11 45.75 -31.74
CA ALA A 18 31.25 45.95 -33.16
C ALA A 18 30.99 47.42 -33.47
N ILE A 19 31.92 48.08 -34.16
CA ILE A 19 31.81 49.50 -34.51
C ILE A 19 32.30 49.73 -35.95
N ASP A 20 31.90 50.84 -36.56
CA ASP A 20 32.47 51.28 -37.82
C ASP A 20 33.96 51.64 -37.67
N ARG A 21 34.71 51.51 -38.77
CA ARG A 21 36.14 51.78 -38.78
C ARG A 21 36.46 53.24 -38.40
N SER A 22 35.64 54.20 -38.81
CA SER A 22 35.85 55.63 -38.51
C SER A 22 35.75 55.99 -37.04
N SER A 23 34.95 55.26 -36.27
CA SER A 23 34.71 55.52 -34.85
C SER A 23 35.48 54.55 -33.93
N ALA A 24 36.20 53.59 -34.50
CA ALA A 24 36.89 52.54 -33.77
C ALA A 24 37.96 53.08 -32.82
N GLU A 25 38.76 54.06 -33.27
CA GLU A 25 39.85 54.66 -32.46
C GLU A 25 39.30 55.37 -31.22
N VAL A 26 38.21 56.14 -31.37
CA VAL A 26 37.57 56.88 -30.28
C VAL A 26 37.03 55.93 -29.20
N LEU A 27 36.31 54.88 -29.61
CA LEU A 27 35.72 53.94 -28.66
C LEU A 27 36.77 53.03 -28.01
N LEU A 28 37.85 52.70 -28.74
CA LEU A 28 39.01 52.00 -28.18
C LEU A 28 39.70 52.84 -27.11
N GLY A 29 39.93 54.13 -27.37
CA GLY A 29 40.49 55.07 -26.39
C GLY A 29 39.65 55.12 -25.11
N GLN A 30 38.33 55.26 -25.25
CA GLN A 30 37.42 55.27 -24.10
C GLN A 30 37.45 53.94 -23.32
N SER A 31 37.48 52.79 -24.02
CA SER A 31 37.51 51.47 -23.38
C SER A 31 38.81 51.25 -22.60
N LEU A 32 39.93 51.83 -23.06
CA LEU A 32 41.22 51.78 -22.37
C LEU A 32 41.27 52.72 -21.17
N GLU A 33 40.62 53.88 -21.23
CA GLU A 33 40.46 54.77 -20.07
C GLU A 33 39.60 54.12 -18.98
N GLU A 34 38.52 53.42 -19.36
CA GLU A 34 37.67 52.69 -18.41
C GLU A 34 38.42 51.50 -17.77
N ALA A 35 39.38 50.92 -18.50
CA ALA A 35 40.27 49.87 -18.01
C ALA A 35 41.56 50.40 -17.35
N ALA A 36 41.64 51.69 -17.00
CA ALA A 36 42.87 52.30 -16.44
C ALA A 36 43.36 51.66 -15.13
N ASP A 37 42.46 51.02 -14.36
CA ASP A 37 42.81 50.30 -13.13
C ASP A 37 43.54 48.97 -13.39
N ASP A 38 43.36 48.34 -14.56
CA ASP A 38 44.03 47.11 -14.99
C ASP A 38 44.30 47.14 -16.51
N PRO A 39 45.34 47.88 -16.95
CA PRO A 39 45.56 48.12 -18.37
C PRO A 39 46.02 46.86 -19.09
N PRO A 40 45.49 46.57 -20.29
CA PRO A 40 45.93 45.42 -21.08
C PRO A 40 47.39 45.56 -21.51
N ALA A 41 48.14 44.46 -21.42
CA ALA A 41 49.58 44.43 -21.72
C ALA A 41 49.93 44.64 -23.21
N GLY A 42 48.95 44.50 -24.10
CA GLY A 42 49.12 44.64 -25.54
C GLY A 42 47.84 44.33 -26.29
N MET A 43 47.79 44.74 -27.55
CA MET A 43 46.64 44.53 -28.44
C MET A 43 47.08 43.72 -29.66
N VAL A 44 46.22 42.80 -30.11
CA VAL A 44 46.44 42.06 -31.37
C VAL A 44 45.42 42.51 -32.41
N LEU A 45 45.90 43.11 -33.49
CA LEU A 45 45.08 43.55 -34.61
C LEU A 45 45.11 42.51 -35.74
N PHE A 46 43.98 41.84 -35.95
CA PHE A 46 43.77 40.99 -37.13
C PHE A 46 43.16 41.80 -38.27
N THR A 47 43.80 41.81 -39.43
CA THR A 47 43.32 42.51 -40.64
C THR A 47 43.24 41.57 -41.84
N THR A 48 42.16 41.70 -42.63
CA THR A 48 41.94 40.99 -43.91
C THR A 48 42.37 41.80 -45.13
N ASP A 49 42.64 43.09 -44.94
CA ASP A 49 43.03 44.04 -45.99
C ASP A 49 44.33 44.77 -45.59
N GLU A 50 45.09 45.27 -46.56
CA GLU A 50 46.29 46.08 -46.32
C GLU A 50 45.95 47.51 -45.83
N ALA A 51 44.66 47.84 -45.73
CA ALA A 51 44.20 49.11 -45.22
C ALA A 51 44.59 49.29 -43.74
N GLU A 52 45.56 50.17 -43.48
CA GLU A 52 46.00 50.56 -42.14
C GLU A 52 44.85 51.19 -41.36
N LEU A 53 44.48 50.58 -40.23
CA LEU A 53 43.74 51.30 -39.20
C LEU A 53 44.73 52.24 -38.51
N SER A 54 44.54 53.55 -38.68
CA SER A 54 45.25 54.54 -37.88
C SER A 54 44.76 54.41 -36.43
N LEU A 55 45.68 54.12 -35.53
CA LEU A 55 45.49 54.00 -34.08
C LEU A 55 46.48 54.95 -33.38
N ASP A 56 46.70 56.12 -33.96
CA ASP A 56 47.78 57.04 -33.59
C ASP A 56 47.60 57.62 -32.19
N THR A 57 46.35 57.66 -31.67
CA THR A 57 46.03 58.12 -30.31
C THR A 57 46.01 57.02 -29.25
N VAL A 58 46.17 55.75 -29.62
CA VAL A 58 46.13 54.63 -28.67
C VAL A 58 47.55 54.27 -28.22
N ALA A 59 47.89 54.55 -26.96
CA ALA A 59 49.20 54.25 -26.37
C ALA A 59 49.36 52.77 -25.96
N LEU A 60 49.11 51.82 -26.87
CA LEU A 60 49.36 50.39 -26.68
C LEU A 60 50.30 49.82 -27.74
N ASP A 61 51.04 48.78 -27.37
CA ASP A 61 51.76 47.95 -28.33
C ASP A 61 50.76 47.12 -29.14
N VAL A 62 50.72 47.35 -30.47
CA VAL A 62 49.76 46.70 -31.39
C VAL A 62 50.50 45.68 -32.24
N GLU A 63 50.30 44.40 -31.95
CA GLU A 63 50.78 43.31 -32.79
C GLU A 63 49.81 43.10 -33.96
N GLN A 64 50.23 43.45 -35.18
CA GLN A 64 49.44 43.21 -36.38
C GLN A 64 49.65 41.79 -36.90
N ARG A 65 48.56 41.06 -37.13
CA ARG A 65 48.57 39.72 -37.72
C ARG A 65 47.63 39.68 -38.93
N PRO A 66 48.13 39.34 -40.13
CA PRO A 66 47.25 39.16 -41.28
C PRO A 66 46.36 37.93 -41.07
N CYS A 67 45.10 38.01 -41.51
CA CYS A 67 44.21 36.87 -41.57
C CYS A 67 43.51 36.78 -42.93
N ASP A 68 43.37 35.56 -43.47
CA ASP A 68 42.75 35.37 -44.79
C ASP A 68 41.23 35.61 -44.78
N ASP A 69 40.57 35.31 -43.64
CA ASP A 69 39.12 35.35 -43.50
C ASP A 69 38.73 35.50 -42.02
N VAL A 70 37.92 36.52 -41.72
CA VAL A 70 37.46 36.82 -40.36
C VAL A 70 36.57 35.70 -39.80
N LEU A 71 35.72 35.09 -40.62
CA LEU A 71 34.84 34.02 -40.16
C LEU A 71 35.61 32.76 -39.79
N LYS A 72 36.69 32.44 -40.53
CA LYS A 72 37.57 31.30 -40.20
C LYS A 72 38.30 31.52 -38.88
N LEU A 73 38.73 32.76 -38.62
CA LEU A 73 39.36 33.13 -37.35
C LEU A 73 38.38 32.99 -36.18
N LEU A 74 37.15 33.48 -36.32
CA LEU A 74 36.10 33.33 -35.32
C LEU A 74 35.74 31.87 -35.07
N ALA A 75 35.59 31.07 -36.14
CA ALA A 75 35.26 29.64 -36.04
C ALA A 75 36.31 28.83 -35.26
N ARG A 76 37.59 29.23 -35.33
CA ARG A 76 38.67 28.63 -34.54
C ARG A 76 38.49 28.87 -33.03
N GLY A 77 37.90 30.02 -32.66
CA GLY A 77 37.61 30.38 -31.26
C GLY A 77 36.41 29.64 -30.66
N VAL A 78 35.41 29.27 -31.48
CA VAL A 78 34.15 28.65 -31.02
C VAL A 78 34.37 27.37 -30.22
N HIS A 79 35.38 26.57 -30.55
CA HIS A 79 35.67 25.32 -29.83
C HIS A 79 36.26 25.54 -28.43
N ASN A 80 36.87 26.70 -28.19
CA ASN A 80 37.51 27.04 -26.93
C ASN A 80 36.63 27.92 -26.04
N SER A 81 35.50 28.41 -26.54
CA SER A 81 34.57 29.21 -25.75
C SER A 81 33.66 28.33 -24.90
N PRO A 82 33.42 28.68 -23.62
CA PRO A 82 32.46 27.97 -22.78
C PRO A 82 31.06 28.04 -23.40
N ALA A 83 30.39 26.89 -23.47
CA ALA A 83 29.07 26.78 -24.07
C ALA A 83 28.02 27.54 -23.23
N ILE A 84 27.52 28.65 -23.76
CA ILE A 84 26.39 29.38 -23.17
C ILE A 84 25.11 28.62 -23.52
N ASN A 85 24.42 28.09 -22.51
CA ASN A 85 23.09 27.50 -22.72
C ASN A 85 22.07 28.62 -22.96
N ILE A 86 21.53 28.68 -24.16
CA ILE A 86 20.51 29.66 -24.58
C ILE A 86 19.08 29.29 -24.15
N LEU A 87 18.84 28.06 -23.67
CA LEU A 87 17.54 27.59 -23.20
C LEU A 87 17.31 27.96 -21.72
N GLN A 88 17.36 29.25 -21.44
CA GLN A 88 17.16 29.83 -20.11
C GLN A 88 15.94 30.75 -20.08
N GLY A 89 15.49 31.10 -18.87
CA GLY A 89 14.31 31.96 -18.67
C GLY A 89 13.07 31.38 -19.34
N ASP A 90 12.41 32.20 -20.17
CA ASP A 90 11.18 31.86 -20.90
C ASP A 90 11.34 30.70 -21.89
N TYR A 91 12.58 30.35 -22.24
CA TYR A 91 12.91 29.24 -23.14
C TYR A 91 13.36 27.97 -22.38
N SER A 92 13.18 27.93 -21.06
CA SER A 92 13.52 26.79 -20.21
C SER A 92 12.51 25.64 -20.32
N PHE A 93 13.02 24.41 -20.41
CA PHE A 93 12.21 23.19 -20.46
C PHE A 93 11.29 22.99 -19.24
N LYS A 94 11.62 23.60 -18.09
CA LYS A 94 10.83 23.51 -16.85
C LYS A 94 9.43 24.13 -16.99
N GLN A 95 9.26 25.11 -17.88
CA GLN A 95 7.98 25.80 -18.07
C GLN A 95 6.92 24.90 -18.74
N GLN A 96 7.35 23.86 -19.46
CA GLN A 96 6.43 22.89 -20.07
C GLN A 96 5.77 21.99 -19.01
N PHE A 97 6.48 21.61 -17.95
CA PHE A 97 5.93 20.78 -16.88
C PHE A 97 4.82 21.50 -16.10
N ASP A 98 5.01 22.76 -15.72
CA ASP A 98 3.96 23.53 -15.02
C ASP A 98 2.73 23.73 -15.92
N ARG A 99 2.94 23.97 -17.22
CA ARG A 99 1.85 24.10 -18.19
C ARG A 99 1.08 22.79 -18.41
N ALA A 100 1.75 21.64 -18.35
CA ALA A 100 1.11 20.32 -18.44
C ALA A 100 0.36 19.93 -17.16
N TRP A 101 0.78 20.43 -15.99
CA TRP A 101 0.15 20.09 -14.70
C TRP A 101 -1.09 20.94 -14.37
N ARG A 102 -1.14 22.20 -14.81
CA ARG A 102 -2.27 23.12 -14.55
C ARG A 102 -3.66 22.57 -14.93
N PRO A 103 -3.85 21.88 -16.07
CA PRO A 103 -5.15 21.31 -16.46
C PRO A 103 -5.65 20.19 -15.56
N TRP A 104 -4.76 19.53 -14.80
CA TRP A 104 -5.12 18.40 -13.94
C TRP A 104 -5.66 18.84 -12.57
N ARG A 105 -5.45 20.10 -12.18
CA ARG A 105 -5.94 20.66 -10.91
C ARG A 105 -7.45 20.48 -10.69
N PRO A 106 -8.35 20.80 -11.65
CA PRO A 106 -9.78 20.56 -11.47
C PRO A 106 -10.13 19.07 -11.36
N ALA A 107 -9.44 18.20 -12.10
CA ALA A 107 -9.66 16.74 -12.03
C ALA A 107 -9.27 16.18 -10.65
N ILE A 108 -8.12 16.61 -10.11
CA ILE A 108 -7.67 16.24 -8.76
C ILE A 108 -8.63 16.79 -7.70
N ALA A 109 -9.11 18.03 -7.85
CA ALA A 109 -10.06 18.63 -6.92
C ALA A 109 -11.40 17.87 -6.89
N LEU A 110 -11.93 17.49 -8.06
CA LEU A 110 -13.14 16.67 -8.16
C LEU A 110 -12.94 15.26 -7.58
N ALA A 111 -11.80 14.62 -7.87
CA ALA A 111 -11.48 13.32 -7.30
C ALA A 111 -11.38 13.37 -5.77
N ALA A 112 -10.72 14.39 -5.23
CA ALA A 112 -10.63 14.61 -3.78
C ALA A 112 -12.01 14.86 -3.16
N ALA A 113 -12.85 15.68 -3.79
CA ALA A 113 -14.22 15.94 -3.34
C ALA A 113 -15.06 14.65 -3.32
N LEU A 114 -14.92 13.80 -4.34
CA LEU A 114 -15.62 12.51 -4.41
C LEU A 114 -15.16 11.58 -3.27
N VAL A 115 -13.85 11.47 -3.05
CA VAL A 115 -13.30 10.65 -1.96
C VAL A 115 -13.81 11.14 -0.59
N ILE A 116 -13.84 12.45 -0.37
CA ILE A 116 -14.37 13.03 0.87
C ILE A 116 -15.87 12.73 1.01
N ALA A 117 -16.67 12.90 -0.04
CA ALA A 117 -18.11 12.64 0.00
C ALA A 117 -18.42 11.16 0.31
N VAL A 118 -17.74 10.23 -0.37
CA VAL A 118 -17.91 8.79 -0.13
C VAL A 118 -17.40 8.39 1.26
N GLY A 119 -16.24 8.92 1.66
CA GLY A 119 -15.65 8.67 2.97
C GLY A 119 -16.52 9.19 4.11
N ALA A 120 -17.09 10.39 3.98
CA ALA A 120 -17.98 10.97 4.96
C ALA A 120 -19.27 10.15 5.13
N GLY A 121 -19.88 9.71 4.02
CA GLY A 121 -21.06 8.83 4.07
C GLY A 121 -20.78 7.52 4.81
N LYS A 122 -19.66 6.86 4.48
CA LYS A 122 -19.26 5.61 5.15
C LYS A 122 -18.91 5.80 6.62
N PHE A 123 -18.30 6.93 6.98
CA PHE A 123 -17.99 7.25 8.36
C PHE A 123 -19.26 7.49 9.20
N MET A 124 -20.25 8.20 8.64
CA MET A 124 -21.54 8.41 9.30
C MET A 124 -22.31 7.10 9.48
N GLU A 125 -22.37 6.26 8.45
CA GLU A 125 -23.00 4.94 8.51
C GLU A 125 -22.34 4.05 9.57
N TYR A 126 -21.01 4.05 9.64
CA TYR A 126 -20.27 3.31 10.67
C TYR A 126 -20.60 3.81 12.09
N ARG A 127 -20.70 5.13 12.28
CA ARG A 127 -21.07 5.69 13.60
C ARG A 127 -22.50 5.35 13.99
N ALA A 128 -23.45 5.38 13.07
CA ALA A 128 -24.85 5.02 13.34
C ALA A 128 -24.99 3.54 13.73
N VAL A 129 -24.32 2.64 12.98
CA VAL A 129 -24.31 1.21 13.28
C VAL A 129 -23.59 0.93 14.61
N ALA A 130 -22.50 1.63 14.90
CA ALA A 130 -21.78 1.49 16.16
C ALA A 130 -22.61 1.93 17.37
N SER A 131 -23.41 2.99 17.26
CA SER A 131 -24.30 3.41 18.35
C SER A 131 -25.41 2.39 18.63
N GLU A 132 -26.01 1.82 17.59
CA GLU A 132 -27.08 0.83 17.75
C GLU A 132 -26.55 -0.47 18.38
N LEU A 133 -25.34 -0.88 18.00
CA LEU A 133 -24.67 -2.03 18.61
C LEU A 133 -24.32 -1.78 20.09
N ALA A 134 -23.98 -0.54 20.46
CA ALA A 134 -23.68 -0.16 21.83
C ALA A 134 -24.93 -0.19 22.71
N GLU A 135 -26.06 0.31 22.22
CA GLU A 135 -27.34 0.30 22.94
C GLU A 135 -27.85 -1.13 23.17
N GLN A 136 -27.79 -1.99 22.15
CA GLN A 136 -28.15 -3.40 22.28
C GLN A 136 -27.23 -4.15 23.26
N ASN A 137 -25.92 -3.89 23.24
CA ASN A 137 -24.99 -4.50 24.20
C ASN A 137 -25.24 -4.05 25.63
N ALA A 138 -25.63 -2.79 25.85
CA ALA A 138 -25.97 -2.28 27.19
C ALA A 138 -27.21 -2.99 27.75
N GLN A 139 -28.24 -3.21 26.92
CA GLN A 139 -29.42 -3.99 27.31
C GLN A 139 -29.07 -5.46 27.63
N MET A 140 -28.22 -6.10 26.80
CA MET A 140 -27.77 -7.46 27.07
C MET A 140 -26.91 -7.55 28.34
N GLU A 141 -26.08 -6.54 28.63
CA GLU A 141 -25.29 -6.46 29.85
C GLU A 141 -26.18 -6.36 31.09
N ASP A 142 -27.22 -5.52 31.05
CA ASP A 142 -28.16 -5.38 32.17
C ASP A 142 -28.91 -6.70 32.43
N ILE A 143 -29.37 -7.37 31.38
CA ILE A 143 -29.99 -8.70 31.49
C ILE A 143 -29.00 -9.72 32.08
N LEU A 144 -27.76 -9.77 31.58
CA LEU A 144 -26.74 -10.70 32.08
C LEU A 144 -26.42 -10.46 33.56
N ARG A 145 -26.29 -9.19 33.99
CA ARG A 145 -26.03 -8.82 35.39
C ARG A 145 -27.21 -9.18 36.30
N ARG A 146 -28.45 -9.02 35.83
CA ARG A 146 -29.67 -9.40 36.57
C ARG A 146 -29.81 -10.92 36.71
N THR A 147 -29.48 -11.69 35.67
CA THR A 147 -29.57 -13.16 35.69
C THR A 147 -28.38 -13.82 36.39
N PHE A 148 -27.17 -13.25 36.28
CA PHE A 148 -25.93 -13.80 36.81
C PHE A 148 -25.12 -12.75 37.59
N PRO A 149 -25.50 -12.45 38.85
CA PRO A 149 -24.85 -11.42 39.67
C PRO A 149 -23.39 -11.75 40.06
N SER A 150 -22.92 -12.97 39.80
CA SER A 150 -21.53 -13.41 40.02
C SER A 150 -20.53 -12.87 38.98
N ILE A 151 -20.99 -12.32 37.85
CA ILE A 151 -20.12 -11.84 36.77
C ILE A 151 -19.79 -10.35 36.98
N ARG A 152 -18.55 -10.04 37.40
CA ARG A 152 -18.08 -8.66 37.64
C ARG A 152 -17.62 -7.90 36.40
N ARG A 153 -17.16 -8.59 35.35
CA ARG A 153 -16.60 -7.96 34.14
C ARG A 153 -17.25 -8.54 32.88
N VAL A 154 -18.08 -7.73 32.24
CA VAL A 154 -18.75 -8.07 30.98
C VAL A 154 -17.94 -7.51 29.83
N VAL A 155 -17.30 -8.39 29.05
CA VAL A 155 -16.50 -8.00 27.86
C VAL A 155 -17.30 -8.24 26.58
N ASN A 156 -18.03 -9.36 26.53
CA ASN A 156 -18.93 -9.69 25.43
C ASN A 156 -20.17 -10.37 26.03
N PRO A 157 -21.29 -9.63 26.22
CA PRO A 157 -22.47 -10.12 26.92
C PRO A 157 -23.03 -11.40 26.30
N ARG A 158 -23.09 -11.46 24.96
CA ARG A 158 -23.63 -12.60 24.22
C ARG A 158 -22.82 -13.88 24.40
N LYS A 159 -21.49 -13.80 24.26
CA LYS A 159 -20.62 -14.98 24.45
C LYS A 159 -20.64 -15.48 25.89
N GLN A 160 -20.69 -14.58 26.86
CA GLN A 160 -20.78 -14.96 28.27
C GLN A 160 -22.13 -15.61 28.60
N MET A 161 -23.24 -15.06 28.10
CA MET A 161 -24.57 -15.67 28.25
C MET A 161 -24.61 -17.08 27.66
N GLN A 162 -24.09 -17.28 26.44
CA GLN A 162 -24.02 -18.60 25.82
C GLN A 162 -23.18 -19.59 26.63
N SER A 163 -22.06 -19.13 27.21
CA SER A 163 -21.22 -19.97 28.08
C SER A 163 -21.94 -20.36 29.36
N GLU A 164 -22.66 -19.44 30.01
CA GLU A 164 -23.42 -19.73 31.23
C GLU A 164 -24.64 -20.63 30.94
N LEU A 165 -25.36 -20.38 29.84
CA LEU A 165 -26.44 -21.26 29.38
C LEU A 165 -25.93 -22.67 29.05
N LYS A 166 -24.72 -22.79 28.48
CA LYS A 166 -24.07 -24.09 28.24
C LYS A 166 -23.74 -24.80 29.55
N LYS A 167 -23.25 -24.08 30.57
CA LYS A 167 -23.02 -24.62 31.92
C LYS A 167 -24.33 -25.09 32.59
N LEU A 168 -25.42 -24.39 32.35
CA LEU A 168 -26.76 -24.73 32.83
C LEU A 168 -27.45 -25.84 31.99
N GLY A 169 -26.80 -26.37 30.96
CA GLY A 169 -27.31 -27.46 30.12
C GLY A 169 -28.26 -27.04 28.99
N ALA A 170 -28.53 -25.74 28.81
CA ALA A 170 -29.46 -25.23 27.79
C ALA A 170 -28.85 -25.09 26.37
N GLY A 171 -27.57 -25.43 26.19
CA GLY A 171 -26.85 -25.32 24.90
C GLY A 171 -26.45 -26.67 24.26
N GLY A 172 -26.97 -27.80 24.76
CA GLY A 172 -26.48 -29.14 24.45
C GLY A 172 -27.16 -29.88 23.28
N GLY A 173 -27.96 -29.20 22.45
CA GLY A 173 -28.70 -29.84 21.36
C GLY A 173 -27.80 -30.50 20.29
N ASP A 174 -26.64 -29.92 20.04
CA ASP A 174 -25.72 -30.37 18.99
C ASP A 174 -25.03 -31.71 19.33
N GLY A 175 -24.71 -31.92 20.61
CA GLY A 175 -24.10 -33.16 21.08
C GLY A 175 -25.06 -34.35 21.05
N PHE A 176 -26.32 -34.15 21.44
CA PHE A 176 -27.34 -35.22 21.44
C PHE A 176 -27.64 -35.73 20.02
N VAL A 177 -27.90 -34.81 19.08
CA VAL A 177 -28.23 -35.16 17.70
C VAL A 177 -27.06 -35.86 17.01
N SER A 178 -25.84 -35.40 17.24
CA SER A 178 -24.62 -36.04 16.72
C SER A 178 -24.42 -37.46 17.26
N VAL A 179 -24.56 -37.67 18.57
CA VAL A 179 -24.42 -38.99 19.21
C VAL A 179 -25.50 -39.95 18.70
N ILE A 180 -26.76 -39.52 18.65
CA ILE A 180 -27.86 -40.37 18.17
C ILE A 180 -27.69 -40.77 16.71
N LYS A 181 -27.26 -39.85 15.84
CA LYS A 181 -27.02 -40.17 14.43
C LYS A 181 -25.98 -41.28 14.29
N GLN A 182 -24.85 -41.17 14.98
CA GLN A 182 -23.78 -42.17 14.93
C GLN A 182 -24.24 -43.52 15.49
N VAL A 183 -25.02 -43.52 16.58
CA VAL A 183 -25.59 -44.75 17.16
C VAL A 183 -26.62 -45.37 16.21
N SER A 184 -27.39 -44.56 15.50
CA SER A 184 -28.37 -45.05 14.52
C SER A 184 -27.68 -45.69 13.31
N ASP A 185 -26.60 -45.08 12.80
CA ASP A 185 -25.78 -45.63 11.70
C ASP A 185 -25.11 -46.94 12.12
N ALA A 186 -24.57 -47.01 13.34
CA ALA A 186 -23.97 -48.22 13.89
C ALA A 186 -25.00 -49.34 14.09
N LEU A 187 -26.18 -49.02 14.65
CA LEU A 187 -27.29 -49.97 14.82
C LEU A 187 -27.83 -50.48 13.47
N GLY A 188 -27.94 -49.61 12.46
CA GLY A 188 -28.37 -49.99 11.12
C GLY A 188 -27.40 -50.95 10.43
N SER A 189 -26.10 -50.87 10.75
CA SER A 189 -25.08 -51.79 10.23
C SER A 189 -25.08 -53.17 10.92
N THR A 190 -25.52 -53.22 12.19
CA THR A 190 -25.63 -54.46 12.98
C THR A 190 -27.07 -54.99 12.95
N GLY A 191 -27.41 -55.74 11.89
CA GLY A 191 -28.72 -56.37 11.78
C GLY A 191 -29.10 -57.23 13.00
N ASN A 192 -30.41 -57.26 13.30
CA ASN A 192 -31.02 -58.09 14.34
C ASN A 192 -30.82 -57.62 15.80
N THR A 193 -30.91 -56.31 16.02
CA THR A 193 -30.95 -55.68 17.35
C THR A 193 -32.22 -54.83 17.46
N ASN A 194 -33.00 -55.01 18.53
CA ASN A 194 -34.18 -54.22 18.81
C ASN A 194 -33.87 -53.19 19.90
N LEU A 195 -34.22 -51.92 19.66
CA LEU A 195 -34.01 -50.84 20.62
C LEU A 195 -35.28 -50.63 21.43
N ASN A 196 -35.20 -50.87 22.74
CA ASN A 196 -36.35 -50.80 23.64
C ASN A 196 -36.48 -49.42 24.31
N ALA A 197 -35.36 -48.85 24.74
CA ALA A 197 -35.36 -47.56 25.43
C ALA A 197 -34.08 -46.77 25.16
N ILE A 198 -34.23 -45.44 25.13
CA ILE A 198 -33.14 -44.48 25.02
C ILE A 198 -33.29 -43.47 26.16
N SER A 199 -32.22 -43.20 26.90
CA SER A 199 -32.16 -42.13 27.90
C SER A 199 -30.92 -41.28 27.68
N TYR A 200 -31.07 -39.96 27.64
CA TYR A 200 -29.94 -39.04 27.52
C TYR A 200 -29.86 -38.13 28.74
N LYS A 201 -28.68 -38.09 29.36
CA LYS A 201 -28.40 -37.24 30.54
C LYS A 201 -27.00 -36.67 30.44
N THR A 202 -26.91 -35.34 30.39
CA THR A 202 -25.64 -34.59 30.57
C THR A 202 -24.48 -35.10 29.69
N GLY A 203 -24.71 -35.30 28.40
CA GLY A 203 -23.67 -35.79 27.47
C GLY A 203 -23.46 -37.31 27.45
N ARG A 204 -24.28 -38.07 28.18
CA ARG A 204 -24.28 -39.54 28.18
C ARG A 204 -25.59 -40.08 27.61
N LEU A 205 -25.48 -41.10 26.77
CA LEU A 205 -26.61 -41.80 26.18
C LEU A 205 -26.63 -43.24 26.71
N ASP A 206 -27.66 -43.58 27.48
CA ASP A 206 -27.92 -44.95 27.91
C ASP A 206 -28.96 -45.57 26.95
N LEU A 207 -28.63 -46.74 26.37
CA LEU A 207 -29.55 -47.49 25.52
C LEU A 207 -29.84 -48.87 26.11
N ASP A 208 -31.07 -49.32 25.95
CA ASP A 208 -31.52 -50.67 26.29
C ASP A 208 -31.85 -51.43 25.01
N LEU A 209 -31.06 -52.45 24.70
CA LEU A 209 -31.08 -53.19 23.45
C LEU A 209 -31.42 -54.66 23.72
N ASP A 210 -32.28 -55.26 22.91
CA ASP A 210 -32.41 -56.72 22.82
C ASP A 210 -31.70 -57.22 21.56
N THR A 211 -30.74 -58.12 21.72
CA THR A 211 -29.98 -58.75 20.64
C THR A 211 -30.02 -60.27 20.74
N ASP A 212 -29.68 -60.95 19.66
CA ASP A 212 -29.70 -62.41 19.61
C ASP A 212 -28.41 -63.05 20.14
N ARG A 213 -27.29 -62.29 20.16
CA ARG A 213 -25.97 -62.77 20.61
C ARG A 213 -25.15 -61.67 21.27
N ILE A 214 -24.38 -62.01 22.30
CA ILE A 214 -23.47 -61.07 23.00
C ILE A 214 -22.46 -60.47 22.01
N SER A 215 -21.97 -61.29 21.06
CA SER A 215 -21.04 -60.88 19.99
C SER A 215 -21.54 -59.74 19.10
N THR A 216 -22.84 -59.43 19.11
CA THR A 216 -23.41 -58.30 18.37
C THR A 216 -23.18 -56.99 19.12
N LEU A 217 -23.18 -57.01 20.46
CA LEU A 217 -22.86 -55.85 21.30
C LEU A 217 -21.39 -55.47 21.19
N ASP A 218 -20.48 -56.45 21.10
CA ASP A 218 -19.05 -56.20 20.89
C ASP A 218 -18.76 -55.56 19.53
N ARG A 219 -19.45 -56.03 18.48
CA ARG A 219 -19.36 -55.42 17.14
C ARG A 219 -19.91 -54.00 17.11
N LEU A 220 -21.00 -53.74 17.83
CA LEU A 220 -21.56 -52.40 17.99
C LEU A 220 -20.56 -51.46 18.71
N LYS A 221 -19.92 -51.95 19.78
CA LYS A 221 -18.86 -51.23 20.49
C LYS A 221 -17.71 -50.88 19.55
N GLN A 222 -17.20 -51.85 18.80
CA GLN A 222 -16.10 -51.62 17.88
C GLN A 222 -16.47 -50.62 16.75
N SER A 223 -17.69 -50.70 16.22
CA SER A 223 -18.19 -49.76 15.19
C SER A 223 -18.27 -48.32 15.72
N LEU A 224 -18.75 -48.13 16.95
CA LEU A 224 -18.83 -46.81 17.58
C LEU A 224 -17.45 -46.25 17.95
N GLU A 225 -16.52 -47.10 18.40
CA GLU A 225 -15.16 -46.69 18.75
C GLU A 225 -14.27 -46.47 17.51
N THR A 226 -14.59 -47.05 16.35
CA THR A 226 -13.84 -46.85 15.09
C THR A 226 -13.82 -45.38 14.66
N GLY A 227 -14.87 -44.63 14.95
CA GLY A 227 -14.94 -43.19 14.68
C GLY A 227 -14.10 -42.32 15.62
N GLY A 228 -13.51 -42.88 16.69
CA GLY A 228 -12.63 -42.20 17.64
C GLY A 228 -13.27 -41.13 18.54
N GLN A 229 -14.49 -40.70 18.24
CA GLN A 229 -15.20 -39.60 18.92
C GLN A 229 -16.07 -40.05 20.10
N PHE A 230 -16.40 -41.33 20.20
CA PHE A 230 -17.30 -41.88 21.21
C PHE A 230 -16.71 -43.14 21.86
N SER A 231 -16.99 -43.35 23.13
CA SER A 231 -16.69 -44.59 23.86
C SER A 231 -17.97 -45.27 24.29
N MET A 232 -18.01 -46.60 24.16
CA MET A 232 -19.16 -47.42 24.54
C MET A 232 -18.78 -48.40 25.66
N THR A 233 -19.54 -48.36 26.75
CA THR A 233 -19.43 -49.31 27.87
C THR A 233 -20.68 -50.17 27.94
N ILE A 234 -20.50 -51.48 28.15
CA ILE A 234 -21.60 -52.41 28.36
C ILE A 234 -21.81 -52.53 29.87
N ASP A 235 -22.91 -51.98 30.37
CA ASP A 235 -23.23 -51.99 31.81
C ASP A 235 -23.71 -53.37 32.27
N SER A 236 -24.53 -54.04 31.45
CA SER A 236 -25.04 -55.38 31.75
C SER A 236 -25.53 -56.09 30.48
N ALA A 237 -25.29 -57.40 30.37
CA ALA A 237 -25.85 -58.24 29.31
C ALA A 237 -26.46 -59.50 29.93
N ASN A 238 -27.79 -59.57 29.98
CA ASN A 238 -28.52 -60.69 30.59
C ASN A 238 -29.37 -61.43 29.56
N GLN A 239 -29.36 -62.76 29.62
CA GLN A 239 -30.21 -63.59 28.76
C GLN A 239 -31.61 -63.71 29.37
N SER A 240 -32.65 -63.33 28.62
CA SER A 240 -34.04 -63.42 29.05
C SER A 240 -34.95 -63.82 27.87
N LYS A 241 -35.76 -64.87 28.05
CA LYS A 241 -36.71 -65.39 27.05
C LYS A 241 -36.09 -65.65 25.66
N GLY A 242 -34.87 -66.20 25.61
CA GLY A 242 -34.19 -66.54 24.36
C GLY A 242 -33.55 -65.37 23.61
N ARG A 243 -33.60 -64.15 24.16
CA ARG A 243 -32.87 -62.97 23.66
C ARG A 243 -31.94 -62.42 24.74
N ILE A 244 -30.93 -61.66 24.35
CA ILE A 244 -29.97 -61.03 25.26
C ILE A 244 -30.32 -59.56 25.38
N ARG A 245 -30.67 -59.13 26.58
CA ARG A 245 -30.89 -57.72 26.91
C ARG A 245 -29.57 -57.09 27.35
N GLY A 246 -29.09 -56.14 26.57
CA GLY A 246 -27.88 -55.36 26.80
C GLY A 246 -28.21 -53.93 27.18
N ARG A 247 -27.77 -53.50 28.37
CA ARG A 247 -27.74 -52.08 28.73
C ARG A 247 -26.38 -51.51 28.39
N ILE A 248 -26.36 -50.49 27.55
CA ILE A 248 -25.14 -49.89 27.03
C ILE A 248 -25.12 -48.40 27.32
N ARG A 249 -23.93 -47.88 27.55
CA ARG A 249 -23.69 -46.45 27.79
C ARG A 249 -22.71 -45.94 26.75
N VAL A 250 -23.08 -44.84 26.09
CA VAL A 250 -22.26 -44.14 25.11
C VAL A 250 -21.97 -42.72 25.62
N GLU A 251 -20.71 -42.32 25.56
CA GLU A 251 -20.27 -40.97 25.94
C GLU A 251 -19.31 -40.39 24.90
N VAL A 252 -19.25 -39.06 24.81
CA VAL A 252 -18.32 -38.35 23.93
C VAL A 252 -16.93 -38.42 24.55
N ARG A 253 -15.95 -38.89 23.78
CA ARG A 253 -14.55 -38.92 24.20
C ARG A 253 -14.03 -37.47 24.25
N GLY A 254 -13.67 -37.02 25.44
CA GLY A 254 -13.12 -35.68 25.70
C GLY A 254 -11.71 -35.48 25.16
#